data_AF-X0X0X9-F1
#
_entry.id   AF-X0X0X9-F1
#
_cell.length_a   1.000
_cell.length_b   1.000
_cell.length_c   1.000
_cell.angle_alpha   90.00
_cell.angle_beta   90.00
_cell.angle_gamma   90.00
#
_symmetry.space_group_name_H-M   'P 1'
#
loop_
_entity.id
_entity.type
_entity.pdbx_description
1 polymer ?
#
loop_
_entity_poly.entity_id
_entity_poly.type
_entity_poly.pdbx_seq_one_letter_code
_entity_poly.pdbx_strand_id
1 'polypeptide(L)' 'MKDILEVLGDYIPEANSRKWARLSSDIEYRRLNLLLLKEILCELRKVAQLLQK' A
#
# COMPACT_ATOMS: atom_id res chain seq x y z
N MET A 1 -10.55 -13.37 -10.32
CA MET A 1 -9.36 -13.09 -9.48
C MET A 1 -9.44 -11.62 -9.09
N LYS A 2 -9.50 -11.30 -7.78
CA LYS A 2 -9.57 -9.89 -7.33
C LYS A 2 -8.23 -9.20 -7.57
N ASP A 3 -8.26 -7.91 -7.89
CA ASP A 3 -7.05 -7.11 -8.06
C ASP A 3 -6.32 -7.01 -6.69
N ILE A 4 -5.00 -7.23 -6.68
CA ILE A 4 -4.19 -7.17 -5.46
C ILE A 4 -4.25 -5.79 -4.79
N LEU A 5 -4.43 -4.70 -5.55
CA LEU A 5 -4.56 -3.35 -5.00
C LEU A 5 -5.89 -3.15 -4.27
N GLU A 6 -6.96 -3.82 -4.72
CA GLU A 6 -8.25 -3.83 -4.01
C GLU A 6 -8.11 -4.56 -2.68
N VAL A 7 -7.46 -5.73 -2.68
CA VAL A 7 -7.21 -6.52 -1.47
C VAL A 7 -6.36 -5.73 -0.46
N LEU A 8 -5.34 -5.00 -0.92
CA LEU A 8 -4.52 -4.15 -0.04
C LEU A 8 -5.30 -2.96 0.54
N GLY A 9 -6.28 -2.44 -0.20
CA GLY A 9 -7.14 -1.34 0.26
C GLY A 9 -7.88 -1.66 1.56
N ASP A 10 -8.36 -2.90 1.71
CA ASP A 10 -9.10 -3.35 2.90
C ASP A 10 -8.28 -3.29 4.20
N TYR A 11 -6.95 -3.29 4.11
CA TYR A 11 -6.04 -3.28 5.27
C TYR A 11 -5.44 -1.90 5.59
N ILE A 12 -5.61 -0.91 4.70
CA ILE A 12 -5.06 0.44 4.84
C ILE A 12 -6.19 1.39 5.23
N PRO A 13 -6.31 1.78 6.51
CA PRO A 13 -7.41 2.63 6.96
C PRO A 13 -7.34 4.02 6.33
N GLU A 14 -8.49 4.54 5.91
CA GLU A 14 -8.62 5.90 5.38
C GLU A 14 -8.31 6.94 6.48
N ALA A 15 -7.23 7.69 6.26
CA ALA A 15 -6.85 8.94 6.89
C ALA A 15 -7.26 9.14 8.37
N ASN A 16 -6.49 8.54 9.28
CA ASN A 16 -6.36 9.07 10.65
C ASN A 16 -4.88 9.23 11.00
N SER A 17 -4.22 10.22 10.38
CA SER A 17 -2.78 10.51 10.46
C SER A 17 -2.25 10.67 11.90
N ARG A 18 -3.09 11.04 12.88
CA ARG A 18 -2.66 11.18 14.28
C ARG A 18 -2.32 9.87 14.98
N LYS A 19 -2.80 8.71 14.49
CA LYS A 19 -2.47 7.38 15.06
C LYS A 19 -1.16 6.80 14.52
N TRP A 20 -0.60 7.37 13.45
CA TRP A 20 0.58 6.85 12.75
C TRP A 20 1.89 7.23 13.45
N ALA A 21 1.85 8.13 14.43
CA ALA A 21 3.03 8.64 15.13
C ALA A 21 3.71 7.59 16.04
N ARG A 22 3.08 6.44 16.31
CA ARG A 22 3.69 5.33 17.04
C ARG A 22 3.84 4.11 16.13
N LEU A 23 4.87 4.16 15.28
CA LEU A 23 5.42 3.00 14.56
C LEU A 23 5.96 1.89 15.49
N SER A 24 5.84 2.05 16.80
CA SER A 24 6.28 1.09 17.81
C SER A 24 5.33 -0.11 17.98
N SER A 25 4.15 -0.11 17.36
CA SER A 25 3.27 -1.29 17.40
C SER A 25 3.41 -2.12 16.12
N ASP A 26 3.45 -3.45 16.26
CA ASP A 26 3.57 -4.40 15.14
C ASP A 26 2.48 -4.20 14.08
N ILE A 27 1.29 -3.73 14.47
CA ILE A 27 0.17 -3.50 13.57
C ILE A 27 0.44 -2.27 12.68
N GLU A 28 0.93 -1.16 13.24
CA GLU A 28 1.25 0.04 12.46
C GLU A 28 2.47 -0.20 11.56
N TYR A 29 3.46 -0.97 12.01
CA TYR A 29 4.58 -1.38 11.17
C TYR A 29 4.11 -2.22 9.97
N ARG A 30 3.22 -3.20 10.18
CA ARG A 30 2.64 -4.00 9.08
C ARG A 30 1.82 -3.13 8.13
N ARG A 31 1.03 -2.18 8.63
CA ARG A 31 0.29 -1.23 7.79
C ARG A 31 1.21 -0.37 6.94
N LEU A 32 2.33 0.11 7.50
CA LEU A 32 3.34 0.83 6.74
C LEU A 32 3.91 -0.03 5.59
N ASN A 33 4.24 -1.30 5.87
CA ASN A 33 4.72 -2.22 4.84
C ASN A 33 3.67 -2.45 3.74
N LEU A 34 2.39 -2.57 4.09
CA LEU A 34 1.31 -2.73 3.11
C LEU A 34 1.10 -1.47 2.27
N LEU A 35 1.22 -0.28 2.87
CA LEU A 35 1.20 0.99 2.15
C LEU A 35 2.35 1.07 1.15
N LEU A 36 3.57 0.74 1.58
CA LEU A 36 4.74 0.74 0.71
C LEU A 36 4.58 -0.27 -0.44
N LEU A 37 4.08 -1.46 -0.15
CA LEU A 37 3.81 -2.49 -1.16
C LEU A 37 2.81 -2.00 -2.21
N LYS A 38 1.74 -1.32 -1.78
CA LYS A 38 0.76 -0.72 -2.69
C LYS A 38 1.42 0.27 -3.65
N GLU A 39 2.25 1.18 -3.15
CA GLU A 39 2.97 2.16 -3.96
C GLU A 39 3.92 1.48 -4.97
N ILE A 40 4.71 0.49 -4.53
CA ILE A 40 5.60 -0.28 -5.42
C ILE A 40 4.81 -0.94 -6.55
N LEU A 41 3.67 -1.56 -6.24
CA LEU A 41 2.83 -2.21 -7.24
C LEU A 41 2.25 -1.21 -8.24
N CYS A 42 1.84 -0.02 -7.78
CA CYS A 42 1.40 1.06 -8.65
C CYS A 42 2.50 1.53 -9.61
N GLU A 43 3.72 1.73 -9.10
CA GLU A 43 4.87 2.13 -9.94
C GLU A 43 5.25 1.04 -10.95
N LEU A 44 5.26 -0.23 -10.55
CA LEU A 44 5.52 -1.35 -11.45
C LEU A 44 4.50 -1.42 -12.59
N ARG A 45 3.22 -1.13 -12.32
CA ARG A 45 2.20 -1.05 -13.38
C ARG A 45 2.47 0.09 -14.36
N LYS A 46 2.89 1.27 -13.87
CA LYS A 46 3.27 2.40 -14.72
C LYS A 46 4.45 2.03 -15.62
N VAL A 47 5.48 1.40 -15.06
CA VAL A 47 6.65 0.93 -15.82
C VAL A 47 6.24 -0.09 -16.88
N ALA A 48 5.40 -1.06 -16.53
CA ALA A 48 4.90 -2.06 -17.48
C ALA A 48 4.13 -1.42 -18.65
N GLN A 49 3.29 -0.40 -18.37
CA GLN A 49 2.57 0.35 -19.40
C GLN A 49 3.51 1.14 -20.32
N LEU A 50 4.60 1.71 -19.79
CA LEU A 50 5.60 2.42 -20.58
C LEU A 50 6.39 1.48 -21.50
N LEU A 51 6.69 0.26 -21.06
CA LEU A 51 7.41 -0.74 -21.86
C LEU A 51 6.56 -1.40 -22.95
N GLN A 52 5.23 -1.28 -22.86
CA GLN A 52 4.28 -1.78 -23.86
C GLN A 52 3.96 -0.75 -24.95
N LYS A 53 4.53 0.46 -24.87
CA LYS A 53 4.51 1.48 -25.93
C LYS A 53 5.76 1.41 -26.78
#